data_AF-A0A6J8E1W3-F1
#
_entry.id   AF-A0A6J8E1W3-F1
#
_cell.length_a   1.000
_cell.length_b   1.000
_cell.length_c   1.000
_cell.angle_alpha   90.00
_cell.angle_beta   90.00
_cell.angle_gamma   90.00
#
_symmetry.space_group_name_H-M   'P 1'
#
loop_
_entity.id
_entity.type
_entity.pdbx_description
1 polymer ?
#
loop_
_entity_poly.entity_id
_entity_poly.type
_entity_poly.pdbx_seq_one_letter_code
_entity_poly.pdbx_strand_id
1 'polypeptide(L)'
;MKTTEYRRIDVLAQPKPLHNDFRDQRRSVYWIDRTPFAPGPNGTTQIVATDRLNELSKPRSLGANFKYNRPSAIWPVRKPTLKSEPAGRFLYLSIPRRPLAIPDRNVLSSIPTGLPRQSTLDRIDILSQPRIREDTYATDETRWGQPKPVSFDAMVCTPSSRLEDLSRPKKFHSEFKAERQVETEVPEHALTSMANQHLQKLARPRTRTMIVDEYDPYKVTSAAQHAKPTARTELLSVPFTRKQKQKSQLRN
;
A
#
# COMPACT_ATOMS: atom_id res chain seq x y z
N MET A 1 23.62 -34.75 -56.54
CA MET A 1 23.45 -33.49 -55.80
C MET A 1 23.17 -33.84 -54.35
N LYS A 2 24.12 -33.58 -53.44
CA LYS A 2 24.01 -33.98 -52.03
C LYS A 2 23.34 -32.84 -51.25
N THR A 3 22.18 -33.09 -50.66
CA THR A 3 21.52 -32.21 -49.71
C THR A 3 22.24 -32.31 -48.37
N THR A 4 22.91 -31.25 -47.94
CA THR A 4 23.53 -31.15 -46.62
C THR A 4 22.44 -30.95 -45.58
N GLU A 5 22.02 -32.01 -44.90
CA GLU A 5 21.14 -31.92 -43.74
C GLU A 5 21.91 -31.33 -42.56
N TYR A 6 21.63 -30.06 -42.24
CA TYR A 6 22.16 -29.42 -41.05
C TYR A 6 21.51 -30.03 -39.81
N ARG A 7 22.30 -30.37 -38.77
CA ARG A 7 21.75 -30.84 -37.51
C ARG A 7 20.99 -29.69 -36.84
N ARG A 8 19.80 -29.98 -36.32
CA ARG A 8 18.92 -28.99 -35.66
C ARG A 8 19.62 -28.22 -34.53
N ILE A 9 20.53 -28.88 -33.81
CA ILE A 9 21.33 -28.26 -32.75
C ILE A 9 22.24 -27.15 -33.31
N ASP A 10 22.85 -27.38 -34.48
CA ASP A 10 23.72 -26.39 -35.12
C ASP A 10 22.90 -25.18 -35.60
N VAL A 11 21.65 -25.40 -36.04
CA VAL A 11 20.71 -24.34 -36.43
C VAL A 11 20.25 -23.53 -35.21
N LEU A 12 19.99 -24.18 -34.07
CA LEU A 12 19.56 -23.52 -32.83
C LEU A 12 20.70 -22.79 -32.11
N ALA A 13 21.95 -23.24 -32.33
CA ALA A 13 23.14 -22.61 -31.79
C ALA A 13 23.52 -21.30 -32.51
N GLN A 14 22.99 -21.06 -33.71
CA GLN A 14 23.20 -19.79 -34.40
C GLN A 14 22.43 -18.65 -33.70
N PRO A 15 23.02 -17.44 -33.58
CA PRO A 15 22.30 -16.28 -33.08
C PRO A 15 21.09 -16.00 -33.96
N LYS A 16 19.96 -15.64 -33.34
CA LYS A 16 18.74 -15.34 -34.09
C LYS A 16 19.01 -14.19 -35.08
N PRO A 17 18.71 -14.36 -36.37
CA PRO A 17 18.86 -13.28 -37.34
C PRO A 17 17.93 -12.14 -36.95
N LEU A 18 18.46 -10.93 -36.96
CA LEU A 18 17.68 -9.72 -36.72
C LEU A 18 16.74 -9.53 -37.92
N HIS A 19 15.54 -9.02 -37.66
CA HIS A 19 14.59 -8.70 -38.74
C HIS A 19 15.24 -7.67 -39.68
N ASN A 20 14.97 -7.75 -41.00
CA ASN A 20 15.45 -6.73 -41.95
C ASN A 20 15.13 -5.28 -41.55
N ASP A 21 14.07 -5.05 -40.77
CA ASP A 21 13.68 -3.71 -40.30
C ASP A 21 14.30 -3.35 -38.94
N PHE A 22 15.16 -4.21 -38.38
CA PHE A 22 15.83 -3.97 -37.12
C PHE A 22 16.91 -2.90 -37.29
N ARG A 23 16.64 -1.73 -36.70
CA ARG A 23 17.63 -0.67 -36.53
C ARG A 23 18.16 -0.72 -35.10
N ASP A 24 19.47 -0.85 -34.93
CA ASP A 24 20.11 -0.90 -33.61
C ASP A 24 19.94 0.46 -32.91
N GLN A 25 19.07 0.52 -31.90
CA GLN A 25 18.74 1.75 -31.15
C GLN A 25 19.66 1.93 -29.93
N ARG A 26 20.96 1.67 -30.07
CA ARG A 26 21.96 2.04 -29.06
C ARG A 26 22.29 3.54 -29.13
N ARG A 27 21.29 4.40 -28.89
CA ARG A 27 21.41 5.86 -28.93
C ARG A 27 21.03 6.46 -27.58
N SER A 28 21.94 7.24 -27.02
CA SER A 28 21.83 7.91 -25.72
C SER A 28 20.63 8.86 -25.65
N VAL A 29 20.12 9.04 -24.43
CA VAL A 29 18.89 9.76 -24.03
C VAL A 29 18.73 11.19 -24.60
N TYR A 30 19.74 11.77 -25.24
CA TYR A 30 19.76 13.18 -25.66
C TYR A 30 19.78 13.44 -27.18
N TRP A 31 19.59 12.44 -28.04
CA TRP A 31 19.37 12.70 -29.47
C TRP A 31 17.90 12.63 -29.85
N ILE A 32 17.34 13.80 -30.10
CA ILE A 32 15.97 13.99 -30.58
C ILE A 32 15.97 13.75 -32.10
N ASP A 33 15.72 12.51 -32.54
CA ASP A 33 15.60 12.12 -33.96
C ASP A 33 14.35 12.69 -34.67
N ARG A 34 13.68 13.71 -34.09
CA ARG A 34 12.54 14.41 -34.71
C ARG A 34 12.79 15.91 -34.63
N THR A 35 12.83 16.57 -35.78
CA THR A 35 12.76 18.04 -35.82
C THR A 35 11.49 18.47 -35.08
N PRO A 36 11.56 19.41 -34.11
CA PRO A 36 10.36 19.96 -33.50
C PRO A 36 9.46 20.53 -34.60
N PHE A 37 8.14 20.42 -34.41
CA PHE A 37 7.18 20.93 -35.39
C PHE A 37 7.44 22.42 -35.64
N ALA A 38 7.57 22.81 -36.91
CA ALA A 38 7.76 24.21 -37.28
C ALA A 38 6.55 25.04 -36.81
N PRO A 39 6.75 26.25 -36.24
CA PRO A 39 5.65 27.12 -35.85
C PRO A 39 4.81 27.48 -37.09
N GLY A 40 3.47 27.54 -36.91
CA GLY A 40 2.55 27.95 -37.97
C GLY A 40 2.71 29.45 -38.34
N PRO A 41 1.96 29.96 -39.33
CA PRO A 41 2.08 31.35 -39.81
C PRO A 41 1.87 32.42 -38.72
N ASN A 42 1.20 32.07 -37.61
CA ASN A 42 0.97 32.96 -36.47
C ASN A 42 2.04 32.83 -35.36
N GLY A 43 3.13 32.09 -35.59
CA GLY A 43 4.22 31.89 -34.63
C GLY A 43 3.90 30.93 -33.47
N THR A 44 2.69 30.38 -33.38
CA THR A 44 2.29 29.41 -32.37
C THR A 44 2.22 27.99 -32.95
N THR A 45 2.79 27.00 -32.26
CA THR A 45 2.59 25.58 -32.57
C THR A 45 1.13 25.21 -32.38
N GLN A 46 0.42 24.95 -33.47
CA GLN A 46 -0.92 24.37 -33.39
C GLN A 46 -0.77 22.90 -32.97
N ILE A 47 -1.34 22.55 -31.81
CA ILE A 47 -1.39 21.16 -31.35
C ILE A 47 -2.47 20.45 -32.16
N VAL A 48 -2.11 19.99 -33.36
CA VAL A 48 -3.00 19.18 -34.19
C VAL A 48 -2.95 17.75 -33.66
N ALA A 49 -4.07 17.28 -33.11
CA ALA A 49 -4.19 15.89 -32.67
C ALA A 49 -4.07 14.97 -33.88
N THR A 50 -3.13 14.03 -33.84
CA THR A 50 -3.00 13.00 -34.89
C THR A 50 -4.20 12.07 -34.86
N ASP A 51 -4.52 11.43 -35.99
CA ASP A 51 -5.65 10.48 -36.07
C ASP A 51 -5.57 9.39 -35.00
N ARG A 52 -4.38 8.88 -34.72
CA ARG A 52 -4.12 7.93 -33.63
C ARG A 52 -4.43 8.50 -32.25
N LEU A 53 -4.12 9.78 -32.01
CA LEU A 53 -4.44 10.44 -30.73
C LEU A 53 -5.95 10.62 -30.60
N ASN A 54 -6.62 10.95 -31.70
CA ASN A 54 -8.09 11.00 -31.78
C ASN A 54 -8.74 9.61 -31.60
N GLU A 55 -8.07 8.52 -31.98
CA GLU A 55 -8.53 7.16 -31.68
C GLU A 55 -8.34 6.80 -30.21
N LEU A 56 -7.20 7.16 -29.61
CA LEU A 56 -6.90 6.90 -28.21
C LEU A 56 -7.76 7.72 -27.24
N SER A 57 -8.24 8.88 -27.66
CA SER A 57 -9.15 9.71 -26.84
C SER A 57 -10.56 9.15 -26.78
N LYS A 58 -10.94 8.21 -27.68
CA LYS A 58 -12.24 7.55 -27.62
C LYS A 58 -12.30 6.61 -26.42
N PRO A 59 -13.42 6.58 -25.67
CA PRO A 59 -13.58 5.63 -24.58
C PRO A 59 -13.51 4.20 -25.13
N ARG A 60 -12.85 3.31 -24.39
CA ARG A 60 -12.74 1.90 -24.77
C ARG A 60 -14.14 1.29 -24.80
N SER A 61 -14.56 0.81 -25.97
CA SER A 61 -15.83 0.08 -26.11
C SER A 61 -15.80 -1.15 -25.21
N LEU A 62 -16.78 -1.26 -24.33
CA LEU A 62 -16.96 -2.44 -23.49
C LEU A 62 -17.13 -3.67 -24.41
N GLY A 63 -16.37 -4.74 -24.17
CA GLY A 63 -16.48 -5.95 -24.99
C GLY A 63 -17.89 -6.52 -24.90
N ALA A 64 -18.32 -7.27 -25.93
CA ALA A 64 -19.65 -7.86 -26.02
C ALA A 64 -20.09 -8.68 -24.78
N ASN A 65 -19.13 -9.15 -23.99
CA ASN A 65 -19.36 -9.93 -22.77
C ASN A 65 -19.45 -9.09 -21.48
N PHE A 66 -19.40 -7.76 -21.56
CA PHE A 66 -19.49 -6.90 -20.38
C PHE A 66 -20.94 -6.82 -19.86
N LYS A 67 -21.18 -7.30 -18.65
CA LYS A 67 -22.48 -7.20 -17.95
C LYS A 67 -22.37 -6.20 -16.81
N TYR A 68 -23.11 -5.08 -16.89
CA TYR A 68 -23.15 -4.01 -15.88
C TYR A 68 -23.56 -4.51 -14.49
N ASN A 69 -24.40 -5.55 -14.42
CA ASN A 69 -24.86 -6.17 -13.18
C ASN A 69 -24.45 -7.65 -13.15
N ARG A 70 -23.15 -7.91 -12.98
CA ARG A 70 -22.72 -9.26 -12.61
C ARG A 70 -23.31 -9.55 -11.23
N PRO A 71 -24.11 -10.63 -11.04
CA PRO A 71 -24.53 -11.01 -9.70
C PRO A 71 -23.27 -11.15 -8.84
N SER A 72 -23.28 -10.55 -7.66
CA SER A 72 -22.21 -10.73 -6.68
C SER A 72 -21.93 -12.22 -6.53
N ALA A 73 -20.67 -12.60 -6.29
CA ALA A 73 -20.34 -14.00 -6.10
C ALA A 73 -21.05 -14.53 -4.84
N ILE A 74 -22.23 -15.13 -5.02
CA ILE A 74 -22.95 -15.80 -3.95
C ILE A 74 -22.24 -17.13 -3.73
N TRP A 75 -21.32 -17.15 -2.78
CA TRP A 75 -20.68 -18.37 -2.34
C TRP A 75 -21.73 -19.29 -1.70
N PRO A 76 -21.77 -20.60 -2.04
CA PRO A 76 -22.74 -21.52 -1.45
C PRO A 76 -22.50 -21.65 0.05
N VAL A 77 -23.44 -21.17 0.86
CA VAL A 77 -23.40 -21.27 2.33
C VAL A 77 -24.07 -22.58 2.78
N ARG A 78 -23.53 -23.24 3.81
CA ARG A 78 -24.10 -24.49 4.35
C ARG A 78 -25.46 -24.22 5.01
N LYS A 79 -26.44 -25.11 4.79
CA LYS A 79 -27.79 -25.05 5.41
C LYS A 79 -27.82 -24.81 6.94
N PRO A 80 -26.95 -25.40 7.77
CA PRO A 80 -26.92 -25.09 9.21
C PRO A 80 -26.47 -23.65 9.50
N THR A 81 -25.58 -23.08 8.68
CA THR A 81 -25.13 -21.70 8.83
C THR A 81 -26.26 -20.70 8.55
N LEU A 82 -27.18 -21.05 7.63
CA LEU A 82 -28.42 -20.29 7.39
C LEU A 82 -29.41 -20.34 8.56
N LYS A 83 -29.32 -21.36 9.43
CA LYS A 83 -30.19 -21.54 10.60
C LYS A 83 -29.54 -21.10 11.90
N SER A 84 -28.29 -20.64 11.86
CA SER A 84 -27.56 -20.24 13.05
C SER A 84 -28.04 -18.88 13.52
N GLU A 85 -28.43 -18.78 14.79
CA GLU A 85 -28.68 -17.49 15.41
C GLU A 85 -27.34 -16.78 15.68
N PRO A 86 -27.24 -15.47 15.39
CA PRO A 86 -26.02 -14.70 15.65
C PRO A 86 -25.80 -14.53 17.16
N ALA A 87 -24.55 -14.65 17.61
CA ALA A 87 -24.21 -14.42 19.02
C ALA A 87 -24.52 -12.96 19.45
N GLY A 88 -24.79 -12.75 20.75
CA GLY A 88 -25.20 -11.44 21.28
C GLY A 88 -24.29 -10.27 20.93
N ARG A 89 -22.97 -10.51 20.80
CA ARG A 89 -22.02 -9.49 20.33
C ARG A 89 -22.23 -9.07 18.87
N PHE A 90 -22.56 -10.01 17.99
CA PHE A 90 -22.88 -9.70 16.58
C PHE A 90 -24.17 -8.89 16.49
N LEU A 91 -25.18 -9.25 17.29
CA LEU A 91 -26.41 -8.45 17.40
C LEU A 91 -26.10 -7.04 17.89
N TYR A 92 -25.28 -6.89 18.94
CA TYR A 92 -24.86 -5.58 19.44
C TYR A 92 -24.12 -4.73 18.41
N LEU A 93 -23.18 -5.32 17.66
CA LEU A 93 -22.44 -4.62 16.61
C LEU A 93 -23.28 -4.31 15.36
N SER A 94 -24.34 -5.07 15.12
CA SER A 94 -25.27 -4.84 14.01
C SER A 94 -26.21 -3.64 14.25
N ILE A 95 -26.34 -3.18 15.49
CA ILE A 95 -27.10 -1.97 15.80
C ILE A 95 -26.29 -0.77 15.26
N PRO A 96 -26.83 0.00 14.30
CA PRO A 96 -26.13 1.16 13.79
C PRO A 96 -25.90 2.15 14.94
N ARG A 97 -24.67 2.66 15.06
CA ARG A 97 -24.38 3.74 16.01
C ARG A 97 -25.26 4.94 15.63
N ARG A 98 -25.99 5.50 16.60
CA ARG A 98 -26.76 6.73 16.37
C ARG A 98 -25.80 7.80 15.85
N PRO A 99 -26.10 8.48 14.74
CA PRO A 99 -25.26 9.57 14.27
C PRO A 99 -25.22 10.65 15.36
N LEU A 100 -24.02 11.08 15.73
CA LEU A 100 -23.80 12.14 16.73
C LEU A 100 -24.09 13.55 16.18
N ALA A 101 -24.73 13.67 15.02
CA ALA A 101 -25.05 14.95 14.42
C ALA A 101 -26.37 14.86 13.68
N ILE A 102 -27.17 15.91 13.84
CA ILE A 102 -28.33 16.30 13.03
C ILE A 102 -28.03 15.96 11.56
N PRO A 103 -28.92 15.29 10.82
CA PRO A 103 -28.65 15.00 9.43
C PRO A 103 -28.41 16.33 8.70
N ASP A 104 -27.26 16.42 8.03
CA ASP A 104 -27.04 17.48 7.05
C ASP A 104 -28.26 17.52 6.14
N ARG A 105 -28.85 18.72 6.07
CA ARG A 105 -30.07 19.05 5.34
C ARG A 105 -30.18 18.23 4.04
N ASN A 106 -31.39 17.76 3.71
CA ASN A 106 -31.71 17.20 2.40
C ASN A 106 -31.03 18.04 1.31
N VAL A 107 -30.10 17.43 0.56
CA VAL A 107 -29.32 18.07 -0.52
C VAL A 107 -30.23 18.66 -1.62
N LEU A 108 -31.51 18.30 -1.62
CA LEU A 108 -32.54 18.79 -2.52
C LEU A 108 -33.61 19.59 -1.77
N SER A 109 -33.25 20.68 -1.11
CA SER A 109 -34.26 21.69 -0.80
C SER A 109 -34.57 22.44 -2.11
N SER A 110 -35.69 22.11 -2.76
CA SER A 110 -36.21 22.93 -3.86
C SER A 110 -36.55 24.30 -3.30
N ILE A 111 -35.70 25.29 -3.57
CA ILE A 111 -35.98 26.67 -3.18
C ILE A 111 -37.19 27.12 -4.03
N PRO A 112 -38.27 27.65 -3.42
CA PRO A 112 -39.40 28.16 -4.19
C PRO A 112 -38.93 29.29 -5.10
N THR A 113 -39.17 29.17 -6.40
CA THR A 113 -39.00 30.24 -7.39
C THR A 113 -39.98 31.36 -7.06
N GLY A 114 -39.54 32.32 -6.23
CA GLY A 114 -40.38 33.48 -5.88
C GLY A 114 -40.12 34.13 -4.51
N LEU A 115 -39.18 33.66 -3.69
CA LEU A 115 -38.80 34.46 -2.52
C LEU A 115 -38.13 35.76 -3.00
N PRO A 116 -38.58 36.95 -2.56
CA PRO A 116 -37.83 38.17 -2.79
C PRO A 116 -36.45 38.00 -2.18
N ARG A 117 -35.39 38.39 -2.89
CA ARG A 117 -34.01 38.45 -2.36
C ARG A 117 -34.01 39.43 -1.18
N GLN A 118 -34.32 38.91 0.00
CA GLN A 118 -34.49 39.69 1.20
C GLN A 118 -33.10 40.16 1.65
N SER A 119 -32.81 41.43 1.36
CA SER A 119 -32.12 42.44 2.20
C SER A 119 -31.03 41.98 3.19
N THR A 120 -30.26 40.96 2.82
CA THR A 120 -29.07 40.49 3.55
C THR A 120 -27.82 40.70 2.71
N LEU A 121 -27.95 41.53 1.67
CA LEU A 121 -26.90 41.85 0.72
C LEU A 121 -25.72 42.52 1.42
N ASP A 122 -25.92 43.37 2.43
CA ASP A 122 -24.79 44.06 3.06
C ASP A 122 -23.74 43.10 3.62
N ARG A 123 -24.17 42.10 4.40
CA ARG A 123 -23.22 41.13 4.98
C ARG A 123 -22.68 40.17 3.92
N ILE A 124 -23.51 39.75 2.97
CA ILE A 124 -23.09 38.83 1.91
C ILE A 124 -22.11 39.54 0.97
N ASP A 125 -22.34 40.81 0.65
CA ASP A 125 -21.46 41.65 -0.16
C ASP A 125 -20.14 41.88 0.57
N ILE A 126 -20.18 42.21 1.87
CA ILE A 126 -18.97 42.33 2.71
C ILE A 126 -18.17 41.01 2.75
N LEU A 127 -18.85 39.86 2.83
CA LEU A 127 -18.20 38.54 2.84
C LEU A 127 -17.76 38.07 1.43
N SER A 128 -18.40 38.60 0.38
CA SER A 128 -18.07 38.31 -1.02
C SER A 128 -16.86 39.10 -1.50
N GLN A 129 -16.59 40.25 -0.87
CA GLN A 129 -15.36 40.98 -1.13
C GLN A 129 -14.16 40.11 -0.74
N PRO A 130 -13.13 40.00 -1.62
CA PRO A 130 -11.93 39.26 -1.28
C PRO A 130 -11.30 39.92 -0.06
N ARG A 131 -11.24 39.18 1.04
CA ARG A 131 -10.56 39.65 2.23
C ARG A 131 -9.08 39.74 1.89
N ILE A 132 -8.57 40.96 1.71
CA ILE A 132 -7.14 41.22 1.50
C ILE A 132 -6.45 40.62 2.71
N ARG A 133 -5.75 39.50 2.50
CA ARG A 133 -4.80 39.01 3.48
C ARG A 133 -3.64 39.97 3.38
N GLU A 134 -3.51 40.85 4.36
CA GLU A 134 -2.18 41.35 4.66
C GLU A 134 -1.38 40.11 5.04
N ASP A 135 -0.39 39.79 4.21
CA ASP A 135 0.57 38.75 4.54
C ASP A 135 1.33 39.23 5.78
N THR A 136 0.80 38.95 6.96
CA THR A 136 1.53 39.11 8.23
C THR A 136 2.75 38.19 8.28
N TYR A 137 2.84 37.24 7.34
CA TYR A 137 3.98 36.38 7.06
C TYR A 137 4.85 36.86 5.89
N ALA A 138 4.67 38.08 5.38
CA ALA A 138 5.77 38.83 4.76
C ALA A 138 6.77 39.25 5.87
N THR A 139 7.17 38.29 6.70
CA THR A 139 8.27 38.43 7.62
C THR A 139 9.51 38.37 6.77
N ASP A 140 10.15 39.53 6.56
CA ASP A 140 11.57 39.56 6.21
C ASP A 140 12.29 38.70 7.24
N GLU A 141 12.68 37.49 6.85
CA GLU A 141 13.52 36.64 7.65
C GLU A 141 14.84 37.40 7.88
N THR A 142 15.30 37.46 9.12
CA THR A 142 16.69 37.90 9.37
C THR A 142 17.62 36.98 8.57
N ARG A 143 18.84 37.42 8.23
CA ARG A 143 19.86 36.61 7.52
C ARG A 143 20.07 35.18 8.09
N TRP A 144 19.64 34.95 9.33
CA TRP A 144 19.73 33.69 10.08
C TRP A 144 18.38 32.98 10.32
N GLY A 145 17.30 33.36 9.62
CA GLY A 145 15.99 32.70 9.73
C GLY A 145 15.30 32.88 11.08
N GLN A 146 15.70 33.87 11.88
CA GLN A 146 15.09 34.14 13.18
C GLN A 146 13.78 34.91 13.00
N PRO A 147 12.68 34.52 13.70
CA PRO A 147 11.47 35.32 13.72
C PRO A 147 11.78 36.69 14.35
N LYS A 148 11.25 37.78 13.76
CA LYS A 148 11.36 39.13 14.35
C LYS A 148 10.89 39.10 15.81
N PRO A 149 11.46 39.96 16.69
CA PRO A 149 11.03 40.03 18.08
C PRO A 149 9.53 40.28 18.15
N VAL A 150 8.86 39.53 19.01
CA VAL A 150 7.42 39.66 19.31
C VAL A 150 7.13 41.12 19.65
N SER A 151 6.02 41.69 19.18
CA SER A 151 5.68 43.08 19.48
C SER A 151 5.60 43.30 20.99
N PHE A 152 5.96 44.50 21.45
CA PHE A 152 5.93 44.84 22.87
C PHE A 152 4.56 44.57 23.49
N ASP A 153 3.48 44.95 22.78
CA ASP A 153 2.11 44.71 23.23
C ASP A 153 1.80 43.22 23.40
N ALA A 154 2.31 42.36 22.51
CA ALA A 154 2.14 40.92 22.62
C ALA A 154 2.98 40.31 23.76
N MET A 155 4.11 40.92 24.14
CA MET A 155 4.89 40.51 25.32
C MET A 155 4.23 40.93 26.65
N VAL A 156 3.49 42.04 26.64
CA VAL A 156 2.81 42.58 27.83
C VAL A 156 1.39 42.03 27.99
N CYS A 157 0.78 41.53 26.92
CA CYS A 157 -0.59 41.01 26.93
C CYS A 157 -0.75 39.82 27.90
N THR A 158 -1.73 39.91 28.79
CA THR A 158 -2.11 38.80 29.66
C THR A 158 -2.98 37.80 28.91
N PRO A 159 -2.64 36.49 28.93
CA PRO A 159 -3.43 35.48 28.24
C PRO A 159 -4.81 35.30 28.90
N SER A 160 -5.80 34.96 28.08
CA SER A 160 -7.13 34.54 28.58
C SER A 160 -7.01 33.24 29.40
N SER A 161 -7.90 33.02 30.39
CA SER A 161 -7.88 31.78 31.21
C SER A 161 -7.93 30.51 30.35
N ARG A 162 -8.65 30.55 29.21
CA ARG A 162 -8.69 29.43 28.26
C ARG A 162 -7.32 29.16 27.65
N LEU A 163 -6.55 30.20 27.34
CA LEU A 163 -5.20 30.05 26.80
C LEU A 163 -4.25 29.50 27.86
N GLU A 164 -4.41 29.90 29.12
CA GLU A 164 -3.66 29.31 30.24
C GLU A 164 -3.99 27.82 30.43
N ASP A 165 -5.26 27.42 30.26
CA ASP A 165 -5.64 26.02 30.34
C ASP A 165 -5.10 25.19 29.16
N LEU A 166 -5.04 25.78 27.96
CA LEU A 166 -4.50 25.14 26.77
C LEU A 166 -2.96 25.09 26.77
N SER A 167 -2.29 26.05 27.43
CA SER A 167 -0.83 26.07 27.53
C SER A 167 -0.31 25.03 28.52
N ARG A 168 -1.16 24.54 29.44
CA ARG A 168 -0.79 23.45 30.34
C ARG A 168 -0.53 22.17 29.53
N PRO A 169 0.65 21.55 29.68
CA PRO A 169 0.94 20.30 28.99
C PRO A 169 -0.03 19.21 29.46
N LYS A 170 -0.35 18.28 28.56
CA LYS A 170 -1.17 17.11 28.92
C LYS A 170 -0.46 16.30 29.99
N LYS A 171 -1.20 15.87 31.01
CA LYS A 171 -0.67 14.96 32.03
C LYS A 171 -0.29 13.63 31.39
N PHE A 172 0.86 13.09 31.78
CA PHE A 172 1.24 11.73 31.41
C PHE A 172 0.24 10.72 31.98
N HIS A 173 0.12 9.56 31.32
CA HIS A 173 -0.65 8.43 31.84
C HIS A 173 -0.03 7.93 33.16
N SER A 174 -0.83 7.35 34.06
CA SER A 174 -0.36 6.85 35.38
C SER A 174 0.77 5.82 35.26
N GLU A 175 0.75 5.04 34.18
CA GLU A 175 1.75 4.02 33.88
C GLU A 175 2.83 4.47 32.89
N PHE A 176 2.87 5.76 32.53
CA PHE A 176 3.88 6.26 31.60
C PHE A 176 5.28 6.09 32.20
N LYS A 177 6.11 5.31 31.52
CA LYS A 177 7.54 5.19 31.81
C LYS A 177 8.29 5.94 30.70
N ALA A 178 9.15 6.88 31.10
CA ALA A 178 10.03 7.55 30.16
C ALA A 178 10.97 6.54 29.49
N GLU A 179 11.54 6.92 28.35
CA GLU A 179 12.53 6.10 27.64
C GLU A 179 13.70 5.77 28.58
N ARG A 180 14.16 4.52 28.52
CA ARG A 180 15.34 4.09 29.27
C ARG A 180 16.55 4.81 28.68
N GLN A 181 17.41 5.37 29.54
CA GLN A 181 18.64 6.02 29.07
C GLN A 181 19.42 5.07 28.15
N VAL A 182 19.85 5.58 26.99
CA VAL A 182 20.54 4.81 25.93
C VAL A 182 21.84 4.18 26.46
N GLU A 183 22.48 4.86 27.41
CA GLU A 183 23.63 4.37 28.14
C GLU A 183 23.15 3.60 29.37
N THR A 184 23.08 2.28 29.25
CA THR A 184 22.93 1.41 30.41
C THR A 184 24.31 0.94 30.85
N GLU A 185 24.66 1.20 32.11
CA GLU A 185 25.86 0.63 32.73
C GLU A 185 25.83 -0.90 32.58
N VAL A 186 26.87 -1.45 31.94
CA VAL A 186 27.03 -2.89 31.81
C VAL A 186 27.60 -3.39 33.14
N PRO A 187 26.96 -4.36 33.81
CA PRO A 187 27.42 -4.81 35.11
C PRO A 187 28.78 -5.52 35.00
N GLU A 188 29.62 -5.41 36.04
CA GLU A 188 30.99 -5.96 36.04
C GLU A 188 31.06 -7.46 35.70
N HIS A 189 30.06 -8.24 36.14
CA HIS A 189 29.98 -9.67 35.85
C HIS A 189 29.76 -9.95 34.35
N ALA A 190 29.07 -9.08 33.63
CA ALA A 190 28.90 -9.23 32.19
C ALA A 190 30.20 -8.87 31.45
N LEU A 191 30.93 -7.85 31.91
CA LEU A 191 32.24 -7.46 31.37
C LEU A 191 33.32 -8.52 31.58
N THR A 192 33.27 -9.21 32.72
CA THR A 192 34.23 -10.26 33.10
C THR A 192 33.79 -11.67 32.68
N SER A 193 32.55 -11.85 32.22
CA SER A 193 32.04 -13.16 31.85
C SER A 193 32.77 -13.75 30.64
N MET A 194 33.32 -14.95 30.80
CA MET A 194 33.86 -15.72 29.67
C MET A 194 32.74 -16.50 28.99
N ALA A 195 32.71 -16.47 27.65
CA ALA A 195 31.78 -17.27 26.87
C ALA A 195 32.01 -18.78 27.09
N ASN A 196 30.93 -19.58 27.05
CA ASN A 196 30.99 -21.04 27.13
C ASN A 196 31.94 -21.61 26.06
N GLN A 197 32.65 -22.71 26.36
CA GLN A 197 33.51 -23.43 25.41
C GLN A 197 32.84 -23.69 24.06
N HIS A 198 31.53 -24.00 24.05
CA HIS A 198 30.79 -24.16 22.80
C HIS A 198 30.70 -22.86 21.99
N LEU A 199 30.39 -21.74 22.64
CA LEU A 199 30.37 -20.41 22.01
C LEU A 199 31.76 -19.99 21.54
N GLN A 200 32.81 -20.30 22.32
CA GLN A 200 34.20 -20.07 21.89
C GLN A 200 34.56 -20.90 20.64
N LYS A 201 34.06 -22.14 20.53
CA LYS A 201 34.24 -22.97 19.33
C LYS A 201 33.49 -22.40 18.12
N LEU A 202 32.25 -21.94 18.29
CA LEU A 202 31.44 -21.33 17.22
C LEU A 202 31.98 -19.98 16.76
N ALA A 203 32.56 -19.19 17.66
CA ALA A 203 33.16 -17.89 17.35
C ALA A 203 34.43 -18.01 16.50
N ARG A 204 35.07 -19.18 16.45
CA ARG A 204 36.21 -19.40 15.58
C ARG A 204 35.74 -19.40 14.12
N PRO A 205 36.35 -18.61 13.23
CA PRO A 205 36.02 -18.67 11.82
C PRO A 205 36.27 -20.08 11.30
N ARG A 206 35.34 -20.57 10.46
CA ARG A 206 35.46 -21.89 9.84
C ARG A 206 36.74 -21.93 9.01
N THR A 207 37.67 -22.83 9.36
CA THR A 207 38.94 -22.96 8.65
C THR A 207 38.68 -23.40 7.21
N ARG A 208 39.47 -22.86 6.27
CA ARG A 208 39.28 -23.06 4.82
C ARG A 208 39.38 -24.54 4.38
N THR A 209 40.03 -25.37 5.19
CA THR A 209 40.12 -26.84 5.00
C THR A 209 38.82 -27.58 5.32
N MET A 210 37.85 -26.94 5.97
CA MET A 210 36.51 -27.48 6.26
C MET A 210 35.44 -26.97 5.29
N ILE A 211 35.84 -26.21 4.27
CA ILE A 211 34.96 -25.86 3.16
C ILE A 211 34.98 -27.07 2.24
N VAL A 212 33.94 -27.89 2.32
CA VAL A 212 33.69 -28.96 1.37
C VAL A 212 33.20 -28.26 0.10
N ASP A 213 34.10 -28.01 -0.84
CA ASP A 213 33.77 -27.41 -2.15
C ASP A 213 32.89 -28.35 -3.01
N GLU A 214 32.69 -29.60 -2.57
CA GLU A 214 31.69 -30.55 -3.06
C GLU A 214 30.27 -30.25 -2.52
N TYR A 215 29.81 -29.02 -2.73
CA TYR A 215 28.39 -28.73 -2.56
C TYR A 215 27.62 -29.29 -3.76
N ASP A 216 27.14 -30.52 -3.62
CA ASP A 216 26.16 -31.10 -4.54
C ASP A 216 24.74 -30.67 -4.10
N PRO A 217 24.05 -29.81 -4.88
CA PRO A 217 22.72 -29.32 -4.54
C PRO A 217 21.65 -30.44 -4.51
N TYR A 218 21.96 -31.62 -5.05
CA TYR A 218 21.06 -32.78 -5.05
C TYR A 218 21.39 -33.79 -3.95
N LYS A 219 22.44 -33.56 -3.16
CA LYS A 219 22.85 -34.47 -2.08
C LYS A 219 21.90 -34.34 -0.89
N VAL A 220 21.06 -35.36 -0.72
CA VAL A 220 20.21 -35.50 0.46
C VAL A 220 21.08 -35.85 1.68
N THR A 221 20.87 -35.15 2.79
CA THR A 221 21.61 -35.42 4.03
C THR A 221 21.22 -36.78 4.62
N SER A 222 22.16 -37.46 5.29
CA SER A 222 21.88 -38.76 5.94
C SER A 222 20.73 -38.66 6.96
N ALA A 223 20.65 -37.54 7.68
CA ALA A 223 19.54 -37.26 8.60
C ALA A 223 18.19 -37.19 7.88
N ALA A 224 18.12 -36.61 6.68
CA ALA A 224 16.90 -36.57 5.89
C ALA A 224 16.55 -37.95 5.30
N GLN A 225 17.55 -38.75 4.88
CA GLN A 225 17.33 -40.13 4.40
C GLN A 225 16.81 -41.04 5.52
N HIS A 226 17.24 -40.83 6.75
CA HIS A 226 16.83 -41.62 7.91
C HIS A 226 15.69 -40.98 8.72
N ALA A 227 15.10 -39.88 8.24
CA ALA A 227 13.99 -39.23 8.90
C ALA A 227 12.76 -40.15 8.89
N LYS A 228 12.27 -40.51 10.07
CA LYS A 228 11.04 -41.28 10.23
C LYS A 228 9.84 -40.34 10.37
N PRO A 229 8.68 -40.67 9.78
CA PRO A 229 7.47 -39.90 9.98
C PRO A 229 7.08 -39.88 11.47
N THR A 230 6.43 -38.81 11.91
CA THR A 230 5.87 -38.75 13.26
C THR A 230 4.65 -39.67 13.35
N ALA A 231 4.36 -40.19 14.55
CA ALA A 231 3.21 -41.08 14.78
C ALA A 231 1.88 -40.52 14.22
N ARG A 232 1.68 -39.19 14.30
CA ARG A 232 0.50 -38.54 13.71
C ARG A 232 0.46 -38.62 12.18
N THR A 233 1.60 -38.42 11.51
CA THR A 233 1.67 -38.53 10.05
C THR A 233 1.48 -39.96 9.59
N GLU A 234 1.98 -40.94 10.34
CA GLU A 234 1.71 -42.36 10.09
C GLU A 234 0.22 -42.66 10.19
N LEU A 235 -0.46 -42.20 11.26
CA LEU A 235 -1.91 -42.37 11.42
C LEU A 235 -2.73 -41.74 10.28
N LEU A 236 -2.33 -40.56 9.80
CA LEU A 236 -3.00 -39.87 8.70
C LEU A 236 -2.76 -40.53 7.34
N SER A 237 -1.66 -41.27 7.18
CA SER A 237 -1.36 -42.01 5.95
C SER A 237 -2.22 -43.28 5.79
N VAL A 238 -2.85 -43.75 6.87
CA VAL A 238 -3.79 -44.87 6.81
C VAL A 238 -5.09 -44.40 6.13
N PRO A 239 -5.56 -45.09 5.07
CA PRO A 239 -6.79 -44.70 4.39
C PRO A 239 -7.99 -44.82 5.33
N PHE A 240 -8.81 -43.77 5.37
CA PHE A 240 -10.06 -43.79 6.13
C PHE A 240 -10.98 -44.90 5.60
N THR A 241 -11.51 -45.73 6.50
CA THR A 241 -12.47 -46.76 6.12
C THR A 241 -13.72 -46.11 5.52
N ARG A 242 -14.11 -46.57 4.32
CA ARG A 242 -15.27 -46.04 3.60
C ARG A 242 -16.53 -46.30 4.44
N LYS A 243 -17.25 -45.24 4.81
CA LYS A 243 -18.54 -45.35 5.52
C LYS A 243 -19.52 -46.16 4.66
N GLN A 244 -19.72 -47.44 4.97
CA GLN A 244 -20.83 -48.21 4.40
C GLN A 244 -22.13 -47.70 5.03
N LYS A 245 -22.98 -47.04 4.22
CA LYS A 245 -24.37 -46.80 4.60
C LYS A 245 -25.05 -48.16 4.67
N GLN A 246 -25.48 -48.58 5.85
CA GLN A 246 -26.40 -49.71 5.97
C GLN A 246 -27.69 -49.33 5.21
N LYS A 247 -28.07 -50.14 4.22
CA LYS A 247 -29.39 -50.02 3.58
C LYS A 247 -30.43 -50.34 4.65
N SER A 248 -31.32 -49.39 4.93
CA SER A 248 -32.50 -49.65 5.72
C SER A 248 -33.35 -50.69 5.01
N GLN A 249 -33.51 -51.87 5.62
CA GLN A 249 -34.48 -52.87 5.18
C GLN A 249 -35.87 -52.26 5.33
N LEU A 250 -36.62 -52.16 4.23
CA LEU A 250 -38.03 -51.80 4.26
C LEU A 250 -38.78 -52.90 5.02
N ARG A 251 -39.44 -52.55 6.13
CA ARG A 251 -40.39 -53.44 6.80
C ARG A 251 -41.66 -53.50 5.95
N ASN A 252 -42.04 -54.71 5.56
CA ASN A 252 -43.38 -55.04 5.06
C ASN A 252 -44.40 -55.02 6.19
#